data_AF-A0A1V6REU0-F1
#
_entry.id   AF-A0A1V6REU0-F1
#
_cell.length_a   1.000
_cell.length_b   1.000
_cell.length_c   1.000
_cell.angle_alpha   90.00
_cell.angle_beta   90.00
_cell.angle_gamma   90.00
#
_symmetry.space_group_name_H-M   'P 1'
#
loop_
_entity.id
_entity.type
_entity.pdbx_description
1 polymer ?
#
loop_
_entity_poly.entity_id
_entity_poly.type
_entity_poly.pdbx_seq_one_letter_code
_entity_poly.pdbx_strand_id
1 'polypeptide(L)'
;MEIDHCLNYLHEAEEGIWMRRLNQVVADNRLAAWLSKLLPGEPSCHFETKVTKGCHNLCHKLFSEDGTAYLLRLPLVRRVALDYADEKVAMEVEAYKLIRKNTTMPVPKIYAWGLANANPLGLGPFILMEVIEGVTLGERFCEDSLLLKKEIQDCDIEAIYRQMAKFMLQLFKIDFPRIGSLPTPITWFPAHARPLSMKVHDLLHDAGVNAFGNRTQGFSTTSEYLHYTIRQDLQQIRDQTNSIIEQQEGESNFASLKILESMIPEMVNKDYDQGPFKLICDHLCPLNVIVRSQDDLTIVGMVDLEWVYVGPAQLFASAPWWRIFDHSSYGPSEPVNGEPLEISNHYLRHAEMFKRVLDEEEGKLSEPHEKELSKLIAWSEESGAMWLHELASNPFFNCSNLPFKQLQQKLGAEKWRKQMDEILGQDESKELLEKKPGELEIYTKKVEKVVDYKALLDNGDMTKEEFVTKVSDFLVNGDTSESSLLDKWIRPWW
;
A
#
# COMPACT_ATOMS: atom_id res chain seq x y z
N MET A 1 8.44 4.65 -14.09
CA MET A 1 9.35 3.98 -13.12
C MET A 1 8.89 2.55 -12.94
N GLU A 2 9.82 1.59 -12.87
CA GLU A 2 9.50 0.16 -12.77
C GLU A 2 10.08 -0.47 -11.51
N ILE A 3 9.64 -1.68 -11.17
CA ILE A 3 10.25 -2.50 -10.12
C ILE A 3 11.67 -2.95 -10.50
N ASP A 4 12.48 -3.33 -9.52
CA ASP A 4 13.76 -3.98 -9.72
C ASP A 4 13.54 -5.48 -9.98
N HIS A 5 13.91 -5.94 -11.18
CA HIS A 5 13.74 -7.33 -11.59
C HIS A 5 14.65 -8.30 -10.84
N CYS A 6 15.85 -7.85 -10.44
CA CYS A 6 16.76 -8.69 -9.66
C CYS A 6 16.15 -8.99 -8.28
N LEU A 7 15.61 -7.96 -7.61
CA LEU A 7 14.90 -8.13 -6.34
C LEU A 7 13.66 -9.00 -6.51
N ASN A 8 12.87 -8.80 -7.56
CA ASN A 8 11.69 -9.65 -7.80
C ASN A 8 12.06 -11.15 -7.98
N TYR A 9 13.15 -11.48 -8.69
CA TYR A 9 13.62 -12.86 -8.80
C TYR A 9 14.14 -13.41 -7.46
N LEU A 10 14.85 -12.60 -6.69
CA LEU A 10 15.31 -12.96 -5.35
C LEU A 10 14.12 -13.32 -4.45
N HIS A 11 13.14 -12.42 -4.37
CA HIS A 11 11.94 -12.58 -3.55
C HIS A 11 11.08 -13.79 -3.97
N GLU A 12 11.01 -14.11 -5.27
CA GLU A 12 10.36 -15.33 -5.78
C GLU A 12 11.04 -16.61 -5.26
N ALA A 13 12.37 -16.65 -5.26
CA ALA A 13 13.12 -17.78 -4.74
C ALA A 13 12.93 -17.93 -3.21
N GLU A 14 12.97 -16.82 -2.47
CA GLU A 14 12.73 -16.78 -1.02
C GLU A 14 11.33 -17.27 -0.64
N GLU A 15 10.28 -16.82 -1.33
CA GLU A 15 8.93 -17.35 -1.13
C GLU A 15 8.89 -18.86 -1.41
N GLY A 16 9.61 -19.33 -2.43
CA GLY A 16 9.74 -20.76 -2.71
C GLY A 16 10.32 -21.55 -1.52
N ILE A 17 11.34 -21.03 -0.85
CA ILE A 17 11.94 -21.64 0.34
C ILE A 17 10.95 -21.61 1.52
N TRP A 18 10.33 -20.46 1.75
CA TRP A 18 9.36 -20.26 2.82
C TRP A 18 8.12 -21.15 2.66
N MET A 19 7.57 -21.26 1.45
CA MET A 19 6.44 -22.15 1.13
C MET A 19 6.81 -23.63 1.34
N ARG A 20 8.03 -24.06 1.00
CA ARG A 20 8.49 -25.42 1.31
C ARG A 20 8.48 -25.68 2.81
N ARG A 21 8.96 -24.72 3.62
CA ARG A 21 8.92 -24.81 5.08
C ARG A 21 7.50 -24.88 5.62
N LEU A 22 6.60 -24.02 5.12
CA LEU A 22 5.18 -24.04 5.49
C LEU A 22 4.55 -25.41 5.19
N ASN A 23 4.72 -25.91 3.97
CA ASN A 23 4.18 -27.20 3.56
C ASN A 23 4.73 -28.35 4.41
N GLN A 24 6.02 -28.30 4.78
CA GLN A 24 6.63 -29.29 5.66
C GLN A 24 6.02 -29.26 7.07
N VAL A 25 5.86 -28.08 7.69
CA VAL A 25 5.29 -28.00 9.04
C VAL A 25 3.79 -28.35 9.08
N VAL A 26 3.08 -28.15 7.96
CA VAL A 26 1.71 -28.62 7.76
C VAL A 26 1.68 -30.14 7.64
N ALA A 27 2.51 -30.72 6.77
CA ALA A 27 2.58 -32.17 6.56
C ALA A 27 3.00 -32.94 7.83
N ASP A 28 3.91 -32.38 8.61
CA ASP A 28 4.36 -32.96 9.89
C ASP A 28 3.35 -32.75 11.05
N ASN A 29 2.20 -32.11 10.80
CA ASN A 29 1.22 -31.70 11.81
C ASN A 29 1.77 -30.76 12.90
N ARG A 30 2.98 -30.20 12.72
CA ARG A 30 3.61 -29.28 13.68
C ARG A 30 2.91 -27.93 13.73
N LEU A 31 2.40 -27.45 12.60
CA LEU A 31 1.64 -26.20 12.55
C LEU A 31 0.34 -26.32 13.35
N ALA A 32 -0.43 -27.38 13.14
CA ALA A 32 -1.68 -27.62 13.89
C ALA A 32 -1.41 -27.76 15.40
N ALA A 33 -0.43 -28.58 15.78
CA ALA A 33 -0.08 -28.79 17.19
C ALA A 33 0.37 -27.50 17.91
N TRP A 34 1.00 -26.57 17.19
CA TRP A 34 1.34 -25.27 17.75
C TRP A 34 0.13 -24.34 17.84
N LEU A 35 -0.67 -24.22 16.78
CA LEU A 35 -1.86 -23.35 16.79
C LEU A 35 -2.91 -23.79 17.81
N SER A 36 -3.08 -25.10 18.04
CA SER A 36 -3.95 -25.61 19.10
C SER A 36 -3.67 -24.95 20.45
N LYS A 37 -2.40 -24.73 20.80
CA LYS A 37 -2.02 -24.08 22.08
C LYS A 37 -2.38 -22.59 22.14
N LEU A 38 -2.65 -21.97 21.00
CA LEU A 38 -3.04 -20.56 20.90
C LEU A 38 -4.55 -20.38 20.85
N LEU A 39 -5.31 -21.45 20.59
CA LEU A 39 -6.76 -21.42 20.50
C LEU A 39 -7.40 -21.41 21.91
N PRO A 40 -8.53 -20.71 22.10
CA PRO A 40 -9.26 -20.73 23.37
C PRO A 40 -9.66 -22.16 23.76
N GLY A 41 -9.25 -22.62 24.94
CA GLY A 41 -9.52 -23.98 25.42
C GLY A 41 -8.60 -25.07 24.85
N GLU A 42 -7.59 -24.67 24.08
CA GLU A 42 -6.57 -25.52 23.47
C GLU A 42 -7.08 -26.74 22.66
N PRO A 43 -8.14 -26.61 21.83
CA PRO A 43 -8.67 -27.73 21.06
C PRO A 43 -7.68 -28.18 19.98
N SER A 44 -7.76 -29.47 19.60
CA SER A 44 -7.13 -29.91 18.35
C SER A 44 -7.74 -29.14 17.18
N CYS A 45 -6.94 -28.88 16.16
CA CYS A 45 -7.39 -28.23 14.93
C CYS A 45 -6.90 -28.93 13.68
N HIS A 46 -7.62 -28.75 12.59
CA HIS A 46 -7.23 -29.21 11.26
C HIS A 46 -7.41 -28.08 10.25
N PHE A 47 -6.65 -28.15 9.15
CA PHE A 47 -6.63 -27.10 8.15
C PHE A 47 -7.58 -27.40 7.00
N GLU A 48 -8.13 -26.34 6.42
CA GLU A 48 -8.70 -26.40 5.09
C GLU A 48 -7.60 -26.72 4.06
N THR A 49 -7.94 -27.54 3.06
CA THR A 49 -6.97 -27.92 2.02
C THR A 49 -6.51 -26.71 1.19
N LYS A 50 -7.42 -25.76 0.95
CA LYS A 50 -7.12 -24.57 0.17
C LYS A 50 -6.45 -23.52 1.05
N VAL A 51 -5.34 -22.99 0.54
CA VAL A 51 -4.68 -21.81 1.08
C VAL A 51 -5.02 -20.63 0.19
N THR A 52 -5.35 -19.49 0.79
CA THR A 52 -5.63 -18.25 0.06
C THR A 52 -4.42 -17.32 0.16
N LYS A 53 -3.99 -16.76 -0.96
CA LYS A 53 -2.91 -15.76 -1.01
C LYS A 53 -3.51 -14.42 -1.44
N GLY A 54 -3.38 -13.40 -0.60
CA GLY A 54 -3.66 -12.01 -0.93
C GLY A 54 -2.41 -11.30 -1.46
N CYS A 55 -2.45 -9.97 -1.51
CA CYS A 55 -1.32 -9.14 -1.94
C CYS A 55 -0.12 -9.25 -0.98
N HIS A 56 -0.34 -9.19 0.34
CA HIS A 56 0.74 -9.19 1.33
C HIS A 56 0.70 -10.35 2.32
N ASN A 57 -0.37 -11.15 2.36
CA ASN A 57 -0.48 -12.27 3.31
C ASN A 57 -0.92 -13.57 2.65
N LEU A 58 -0.42 -14.65 3.24
CA LEU A 58 -0.99 -15.99 3.13
C LEU A 58 -2.01 -16.18 4.25
N CYS A 59 -3.20 -16.59 3.88
CA CYS A 59 -4.34 -16.86 4.74
C CYS A 59 -4.66 -18.36 4.70
N HIS A 60 -4.60 -19.03 5.85
CA HIS A 60 -4.93 -20.45 5.98
C HIS A 60 -6.07 -20.65 6.97
N LYS A 61 -7.23 -21.08 6.47
CA LYS A 61 -8.40 -21.38 7.30
C LYS A 61 -8.18 -22.70 8.03
N LEU A 62 -8.54 -22.73 9.32
CA LEU A 62 -8.49 -23.93 10.15
C LEU A 62 -9.77 -24.05 10.98
N PHE A 63 -10.07 -25.26 11.40
CA PHE A 63 -11.24 -25.60 12.20
C PHE A 63 -10.83 -26.33 13.46
N SER A 64 -11.39 -25.95 14.61
CA SER A 64 -11.33 -26.76 15.82
C SER A 64 -12.29 -27.97 15.72
N GLU A 65 -12.14 -28.92 16.65
CA GLU A 65 -12.99 -30.12 16.71
C GLU A 65 -14.50 -29.82 16.83
N ASP A 66 -14.86 -28.67 17.43
CA ASP A 66 -16.25 -28.21 17.56
C ASP A 66 -16.81 -27.54 16.29
N GLY A 67 -16.00 -27.45 15.22
CA GLY A 67 -16.36 -26.83 13.95
C GLY A 67 -16.15 -25.31 13.90
N THR A 68 -15.64 -24.68 14.97
CA THR A 68 -15.33 -23.24 14.95
C THR A 68 -14.20 -22.95 13.97
N ALA A 69 -14.38 -21.96 13.10
CA ALA A 69 -13.41 -21.57 12.09
C ALA A 69 -12.50 -20.43 12.58
N TYR A 70 -11.21 -20.54 12.26
CA TYR A 70 -10.18 -19.54 12.52
C TYR A 70 -9.36 -19.29 11.26
N LEU A 71 -8.75 -18.11 11.18
CA LEU A 71 -7.88 -17.70 10.08
C LEU A 71 -6.48 -17.46 10.62
N LEU A 72 -5.51 -18.25 10.15
CA LEU A 72 -4.10 -17.91 10.31
C LEU A 72 -3.68 -16.98 9.16
N ARG A 73 -3.11 -15.82 9.50
CA ARG A 73 -2.49 -14.88 8.55
C ARG A 73 -0.99 -14.79 8.80
N LEU A 74 -0.23 -14.95 7.72
CA LEU A 74 1.23 -14.87 7.70
C LEU A 74 1.64 -13.88 6.59
N PRO A 75 2.47 -12.86 6.87
CA PRO A 75 3.02 -12.02 5.81
C PRO A 75 3.78 -12.85 4.76
N LEU A 76 3.54 -12.56 3.49
CA LEU A 76 4.22 -13.19 2.37
C LEU A 76 5.64 -12.63 2.26
N VAL A 77 6.64 -13.49 2.40
CA VAL A 77 8.06 -13.12 2.30
C VAL A 77 8.37 -12.39 0.98
N ARG A 78 7.72 -12.76 -0.12
CA ARG A 78 7.92 -12.11 -1.42
C ARG A 78 7.42 -10.66 -1.47
N ARG A 79 6.49 -10.29 -0.60
CA ARG A 79 5.71 -9.05 -0.71
C ARG A 79 5.89 -8.13 0.50
N VAL A 80 6.57 -8.60 1.53
CA VAL A 80 6.84 -7.83 2.75
C VAL A 80 8.30 -8.00 3.10
N ALA A 81 9.03 -6.89 3.14
CA ALA A 81 10.42 -6.87 3.58
C ALA A 81 10.55 -7.46 4.98
N LEU A 82 11.42 -8.46 5.14
CA LEU A 82 11.56 -9.24 6.38
C LEU A 82 11.82 -8.36 7.61
N ASP A 83 12.65 -7.32 7.46
CA ASP A 83 13.00 -6.39 8.53
C ASP A 83 11.80 -5.55 9.03
N TYR A 84 10.72 -5.48 8.25
CA TYR A 84 9.53 -4.67 8.56
C TYR A 84 8.27 -5.51 8.77
N ALA A 85 8.35 -6.85 8.61
CA ALA A 85 7.21 -7.74 8.81
C ALA A 85 6.65 -7.67 10.25
N ASP A 86 7.54 -7.57 11.25
CA ASP A 86 7.16 -7.42 12.66
C ASP A 86 6.48 -6.07 12.92
N GLU A 87 7.02 -4.97 12.38
CA GLU A 87 6.44 -3.63 12.48
C GLU A 87 5.04 -3.61 11.84
N LYS A 88 4.89 -4.19 10.64
CA LYS A 88 3.62 -4.32 9.93
C LYS A 88 2.57 -5.06 10.76
N VAL A 89 2.90 -6.25 11.29
CA VAL A 89 1.96 -7.05 12.08
C VAL A 89 1.59 -6.35 13.38
N ALA A 90 2.53 -5.69 14.05
CA ALA A 90 2.26 -4.93 15.25
C ALA A 90 1.27 -3.77 14.99
N MET A 91 1.50 -2.98 13.94
CA MET A 91 0.60 -1.88 13.57
C MET A 91 -0.82 -2.36 13.24
N GLU A 92 -0.94 -3.48 12.53
CA GLU A 92 -2.23 -4.09 12.19
C GLU A 92 -3.00 -4.54 13.46
N VAL A 93 -2.32 -5.16 14.42
CA VAL A 93 -2.93 -5.55 15.70
C VAL A 93 -3.41 -4.31 16.49
N GLU A 94 -2.62 -3.24 16.54
CA GLU A 94 -3.03 -1.98 17.17
C GLU A 94 -4.28 -1.39 16.50
N ALA A 95 -4.30 -1.34 15.17
CA ALA A 95 -5.42 -0.84 14.39
C ALA A 95 -6.72 -1.61 14.70
N TYR A 96 -6.69 -2.94 14.66
CA TYR A 96 -7.86 -3.75 14.97
C TYR A 96 -8.41 -3.52 16.39
N LYS A 97 -7.53 -3.32 17.37
CA LYS A 97 -7.93 -3.08 18.76
C LYS A 97 -8.49 -1.67 18.94
N LEU A 98 -7.84 -0.68 18.31
CA LEU A 98 -8.28 0.71 18.33
C LEU A 98 -9.65 0.88 17.67
N ILE A 99 -9.83 0.30 16.49
CA ILE A 99 -11.09 0.38 15.72
C ILE A 99 -12.22 -0.29 16.47
N ARG A 100 -12.03 -1.51 16.97
CA ARG A 100 -13.06 -2.23 17.75
C ARG A 100 -13.47 -1.47 19.00
N LYS A 101 -12.53 -0.78 19.66
CA LYS A 101 -12.80 -0.04 20.90
C LYS A 101 -13.60 1.24 20.66
N ASN A 102 -13.34 1.94 19.54
CA ASN A 102 -13.84 3.29 19.32
C ASN A 102 -14.94 3.39 18.26
N THR A 103 -15.25 2.30 17.55
CA THR A 103 -16.22 2.33 16.45
C THR A 103 -17.14 1.10 16.47
N THR A 104 -18.24 1.19 15.72
CA THR A 104 -19.12 0.08 15.38
C THR A 104 -18.67 -0.66 14.13
N MET A 105 -17.51 -0.33 13.56
CA MET A 105 -17.01 -0.97 12.35
C MET A 105 -16.71 -2.44 12.66
N PRO A 106 -17.35 -3.40 11.95
CA PRO A 106 -17.18 -4.81 12.25
C PRO A 106 -15.80 -5.26 11.77
N VAL A 107 -14.93 -5.63 12.70
CA VAL A 107 -13.58 -6.14 12.39
C VAL A 107 -13.34 -7.50 13.03
N PRO A 108 -12.50 -8.39 12.46
CA PRO A 108 -12.25 -9.75 12.96
C PRO A 108 -11.65 -9.78 14.35
N LYS A 109 -12.19 -10.62 15.25
CA LYS A 109 -11.59 -10.84 16.57
C LYS A 109 -10.22 -11.49 16.43
N ILE A 110 -9.20 -10.85 17.02
CA ILE A 110 -7.87 -11.44 17.14
C ILE A 110 -7.86 -12.36 18.37
N TYR A 111 -7.53 -13.64 18.15
CA TYR A 111 -7.37 -14.65 19.19
C TYR A 111 -5.93 -14.70 19.70
N ALA A 112 -4.97 -14.73 18.77
CA ALA A 112 -3.55 -14.71 19.08
C ALA A 112 -2.79 -13.98 17.97
N TRP A 113 -1.59 -13.51 18.28
CA TRP A 113 -0.66 -12.93 17.32
C TRP A 113 0.75 -13.05 17.90
N GLY A 114 1.77 -12.85 17.08
CA GLY A 114 3.14 -12.82 17.56
C GLY A 114 4.12 -12.31 16.52
N LEU A 115 5.24 -11.78 17.02
CA LEU A 115 6.39 -11.39 16.21
C LEU A 115 7.15 -12.62 15.70
N ALA A 116 8.07 -12.44 14.75
CA ALA A 116 8.84 -13.52 14.14
C ALA A 116 9.55 -14.41 15.18
N ASN A 117 10.13 -13.80 16.22
CA ASN A 117 10.84 -14.51 17.29
C ASN A 117 9.92 -15.37 18.18
N ALA A 118 8.62 -15.09 18.20
CA ALA A 118 7.62 -15.82 18.97
C ALA A 118 7.04 -17.01 18.17
N ASN A 119 7.36 -17.13 16.89
CA ASN A 119 6.93 -18.23 16.04
C ASN A 119 7.98 -19.36 16.02
N PRO A 120 7.77 -20.46 16.77
CA PRO A 120 8.76 -21.53 16.90
C PRO A 120 8.99 -22.33 15.61
N LEU A 121 8.14 -22.12 14.59
CA LEU A 121 8.24 -22.78 13.30
C LEU A 121 9.07 -21.99 12.29
N GLY A 122 9.51 -20.77 12.65
CA GLY A 122 10.32 -19.93 11.78
C GLY A 122 9.61 -19.53 10.49
N LEU A 123 8.30 -19.26 10.58
CA LEU A 123 7.47 -18.78 9.47
C LEU A 123 7.30 -17.26 9.45
N GLY A 124 7.93 -16.54 10.39
CA GLY A 124 7.75 -15.09 10.56
C GLY A 124 6.63 -14.73 11.53
N PRO A 125 6.27 -13.44 11.62
CA PRO A 125 5.17 -13.00 12.49
C PRO A 125 3.83 -13.52 11.97
N PHE A 126 2.81 -13.51 12.82
CA PHE A 126 1.51 -14.07 12.49
C PHE A 126 0.37 -13.39 13.22
N ILE A 127 -0.84 -13.52 12.68
CA ILE A 127 -2.09 -13.19 13.36
C ILE A 127 -3.07 -14.36 13.20
N LEU A 128 -3.62 -14.82 14.31
CA LEU A 128 -4.70 -15.81 14.38
C LEU A 128 -5.99 -15.09 14.75
N MET A 129 -6.97 -15.09 13.84
CA MET A 129 -8.18 -14.28 13.98
C MET A 129 -9.45 -15.03 13.56
N GLU A 130 -10.58 -14.40 13.79
CA GLU A 130 -11.92 -14.83 13.38
C GLU A 130 -12.04 -14.86 11.85
N VAL A 131 -12.73 -15.89 11.35
CA VAL A 131 -13.24 -15.91 9.98
C VAL A 131 -14.60 -15.23 10.00
N ILE A 132 -14.74 -14.15 9.22
CA ILE A 132 -16.04 -13.50 9.02
C ILE A 132 -16.71 -14.19 7.83
N GLU A 133 -17.81 -14.88 8.10
CA GLU A 133 -18.62 -15.53 7.07
C GLU A 133 -19.48 -14.48 6.33
N GLY A 134 -19.54 -14.60 5.00
CA GLY A 134 -20.27 -13.67 4.14
C GLY A 134 -19.77 -13.72 2.70
N VAL A 135 -20.10 -12.66 1.94
CA VAL A 135 -19.70 -12.46 0.55
C VAL A 135 -18.87 -11.19 0.49
N THR A 136 -17.70 -11.22 -0.14
CA THR A 136 -16.93 -9.99 -0.34
C THR A 136 -17.64 -9.08 -1.33
N LEU A 137 -17.46 -7.77 -1.22
CA LEU A 137 -18.05 -6.91 -2.24
C LEU A 137 -17.46 -7.16 -3.63
N GLY A 138 -16.21 -7.63 -3.71
CA GLY A 138 -15.60 -8.09 -4.95
C GLY A 138 -16.41 -9.21 -5.62
N GLU A 139 -16.74 -10.26 -4.88
CA GLU A 139 -17.60 -11.34 -5.41
C GLU A 139 -19.00 -10.85 -5.80
N ARG A 140 -19.54 -9.87 -5.07
CA ARG A 140 -20.87 -9.32 -5.32
C ARG A 140 -20.93 -8.44 -6.57
N PHE A 141 -19.90 -7.63 -6.80
CA PHE A 141 -19.95 -6.52 -7.76
C PHE A 141 -18.86 -6.55 -8.85
N CYS A 142 -17.84 -7.42 -8.73
CA CYS A 142 -16.87 -7.69 -9.80
C CYS A 142 -17.26 -8.89 -10.67
N GLU A 143 -16.81 -8.86 -11.92
CA GLU A 143 -16.59 -10.04 -12.76
C GLU A 143 -15.22 -10.68 -12.42
N ASP A 144 -14.91 -11.82 -13.05
CA ASP A 144 -13.68 -12.61 -12.78
C ASP A 144 -12.37 -11.83 -12.97
N SER A 145 -12.40 -10.70 -13.69
CA SER A 145 -11.27 -9.80 -13.94
C SER A 145 -11.12 -8.66 -12.92
N LEU A 146 -11.87 -8.70 -11.81
CA LEU A 146 -12.06 -7.58 -10.87
C LEU A 146 -12.76 -6.36 -11.50
N LEU A 147 -13.12 -6.41 -12.78
CA LEU A 147 -13.90 -5.35 -13.42
C LEU A 147 -15.32 -5.31 -12.85
N LEU A 148 -15.87 -4.12 -12.78
CA LEU A 148 -17.25 -3.90 -12.37
C LEU A 148 -18.24 -4.64 -13.25
N LYS A 149 -19.20 -5.31 -12.63
CA LYS A 149 -20.41 -5.75 -13.33
C LYS A 149 -21.09 -4.52 -13.95
N LYS A 150 -21.43 -4.62 -15.24
CA LYS A 150 -22.05 -3.51 -15.99
C LYS A 150 -23.39 -3.05 -15.44
N GLU A 151 -24.10 -3.92 -14.73
CA GLU A 151 -25.43 -3.65 -14.16
C GLU A 151 -25.43 -3.87 -12.64
N ILE A 152 -24.99 -2.86 -11.89
CA ILE A 152 -25.20 -2.78 -10.45
C ILE A 152 -26.31 -1.77 -10.19
N GLN A 153 -27.28 -2.12 -9.34
CA GLN A 153 -28.35 -1.20 -8.98
C GLN A 153 -27.82 -0.07 -8.10
N ASP A 154 -28.15 1.18 -8.44
CA ASP A 154 -27.76 2.36 -7.65
C ASP A 154 -28.16 2.23 -6.16
N CYS A 155 -29.29 1.59 -5.87
CA CYS A 155 -29.75 1.38 -4.50
C CYS A 155 -28.83 0.48 -3.68
N ASP A 156 -28.20 -0.51 -4.32
CA ASP A 156 -27.26 -1.43 -3.67
C ASP A 156 -25.99 -0.68 -3.29
N ILE A 157 -25.46 0.12 -4.22
CA ILE A 157 -24.27 0.94 -3.98
C ILE A 157 -24.55 1.98 -2.90
N GLU A 158 -25.70 2.67 -2.95
CA GLU A 158 -26.09 3.63 -1.93
C GLU A 158 -26.18 2.99 -0.54
N ALA A 159 -26.72 1.76 -0.44
CA ALA A 159 -26.80 1.03 0.82
C ALA A 159 -25.43 0.72 1.44
N ILE A 160 -24.44 0.37 0.60
CA ILE A 160 -23.05 0.19 1.03
C ILE A 160 -22.45 1.54 1.44
N TYR A 161 -22.61 2.56 0.62
CA TYR A 161 -22.08 3.91 0.87
C TYR A 161 -22.59 4.50 2.17
N ARG A 162 -23.85 4.23 2.51
CA ARG A 162 -24.46 4.68 3.76
C ARG A 162 -23.86 4.02 5.00
N GLN A 163 -23.50 2.74 4.91
CA GLN A 163 -22.82 2.04 6.01
C GLN A 163 -21.37 2.49 6.15
N MET A 164 -20.65 2.60 5.02
CA MET A 164 -19.28 3.11 4.98
C MET A 164 -19.17 4.54 5.51
N ALA A 165 -20.09 5.44 5.14
CA ALA A 165 -20.17 6.80 5.66
C ALA A 165 -20.21 6.82 7.19
N LYS A 166 -21.04 5.96 7.79
CA LYS A 166 -21.15 5.85 9.26
C LYS A 166 -19.85 5.36 9.90
N PHE A 167 -19.14 4.42 9.27
CA PHE A 167 -17.85 3.95 9.77
C PHE A 167 -16.77 5.01 9.63
N MET A 168 -16.69 5.68 8.48
CA MET A 168 -15.76 6.77 8.23
C MET A 168 -15.96 7.93 9.22
N LEU A 169 -17.20 8.33 9.49
CA LEU A 169 -17.51 9.37 10.48
C LEU A 169 -17.03 8.99 11.89
N GLN A 170 -17.06 7.72 12.26
CA GLN A 170 -16.54 7.25 13.55
C GLN A 170 -15.00 7.17 13.56
N LEU A 171 -14.39 6.69 12.47
CA LEU A 171 -12.92 6.67 12.32
C LEU A 171 -12.34 8.08 12.33
N PHE A 172 -13.02 9.04 11.70
CA PHE A 172 -12.59 10.43 11.64
C PHE A 172 -12.61 11.13 13.00
N LYS A 173 -13.34 10.60 14.00
CA LYS A 173 -13.31 11.11 15.39
C LYS A 173 -12.08 10.65 16.17
N ILE A 174 -11.26 9.76 15.61
CA ILE A 174 -10.05 9.27 16.26
C ILE A 174 -8.90 10.22 15.92
N ASP A 175 -8.59 11.11 16.87
CA ASP A 175 -7.58 12.14 16.73
C ASP A 175 -6.22 11.72 17.28
N PHE A 176 -5.18 12.17 16.57
CA PHE A 176 -3.80 12.01 16.96
C PHE A 176 -3.05 13.34 16.91
N PRO A 177 -2.04 13.54 17.80
CA PRO A 177 -1.30 14.79 17.89
C PRO A 177 -0.15 14.90 16.87
N ARG A 178 0.25 13.81 16.21
CA ARG A 178 1.38 13.79 15.28
C ARG A 178 1.23 12.71 14.21
N ILE A 179 1.65 13.00 12.98
CA ILE A 179 1.75 12.03 11.88
C ILE A 179 2.92 11.09 12.13
N GLY A 180 2.71 9.79 11.96
CA GLY A 180 3.69 8.76 12.31
C GLY A 180 3.12 7.37 12.44
N SER A 181 3.91 6.46 13.01
CA SER A 181 3.41 5.15 13.43
C SER A 181 2.33 5.27 14.51
N LEU A 182 1.45 4.27 14.60
CA LEU A 182 0.48 4.23 15.68
C LEU A 182 1.16 4.07 17.05
N PRO A 183 0.60 4.68 18.11
CA PRO A 183 0.97 4.31 19.47
C PRO A 183 0.76 2.81 19.69
N THR A 184 1.66 2.17 20.45
CA THR A 184 1.68 0.71 20.63
C THR A 184 1.32 0.22 22.05
N PRO A 185 0.19 0.65 22.67
CA PRO A 185 -0.14 0.25 24.04
C PRO A 185 -0.58 -1.21 24.18
N ILE A 186 -0.89 -1.91 23.08
CA ILE A 186 -1.32 -3.32 23.11
C ILE A 186 -0.15 -4.25 22.82
N THR A 187 0.62 -3.91 21.78
CA THR A 187 1.70 -4.72 21.23
C THR A 187 3.03 -4.43 21.91
N TRP A 188 3.19 -3.25 22.51
CA TRP A 188 4.44 -2.75 23.09
C TRP A 188 5.60 -2.76 22.09
N PHE A 189 5.29 -2.78 20.79
CA PHE A 189 6.30 -2.77 19.74
C PHE A 189 7.03 -1.42 19.75
N PRO A 190 8.38 -1.39 19.74
CA PRO A 190 9.15 -0.15 19.73
C PRO A 190 9.15 0.47 18.33
N ALA A 191 7.99 0.91 17.87
CA ALA A 191 7.81 1.50 16.54
C ALA A 191 8.64 2.78 16.39
N HIS A 192 9.17 2.98 15.18
CA HIS A 192 9.78 4.27 14.83
C HIS A 192 8.70 5.35 14.75
N ALA A 193 9.07 6.61 15.01
CA ALA A 193 8.11 7.71 14.94
C ALA A 193 7.60 7.97 13.51
N ARG A 194 8.37 7.57 12.49
CA ARG A 194 7.99 7.68 11.07
C ARG A 194 6.95 6.62 10.67
N PRO A 195 5.96 6.95 9.82
CA PRO A 195 4.94 5.98 9.39
C PRO A 195 5.57 4.88 8.52
N LEU A 196 5.04 3.66 8.62
CA LEU A 196 5.28 2.57 7.68
C LEU A 196 4.08 2.50 6.71
N SER A 197 4.05 3.40 5.72
CA SER A 197 3.07 3.34 4.64
C SER A 197 3.44 2.29 3.60
N MET A 198 2.46 1.86 2.80
CA MET A 198 2.69 0.93 1.70
C MET A 198 3.70 1.50 0.71
N LYS A 199 3.56 2.79 0.35
CA LYS A 199 4.47 3.48 -0.58
C LYS A 199 5.94 3.33 -0.19
N VAL A 200 6.32 3.73 1.02
CA VAL A 200 7.74 3.72 1.42
C VAL A 200 8.27 2.31 1.56
N HIS A 201 7.41 1.36 1.94
CA HIS A 201 7.74 -0.05 1.95
C HIS A 201 8.03 -0.55 0.53
N ASP A 202 7.17 -0.27 -0.44
CA ASP A 202 7.32 -0.75 -1.82
C ASP A 202 8.52 -0.12 -2.52
N LEU A 203 8.85 1.13 -2.21
CA LEU A 203 10.10 1.75 -2.69
C LEU A 203 11.34 1.01 -2.15
N LEU A 204 11.32 0.58 -0.89
CA LEU A 204 12.42 -0.20 -0.34
C LEU A 204 12.44 -1.61 -0.96
N HIS A 205 11.31 -2.28 -0.94
CA HIS A 205 11.18 -3.70 -1.24
C HIS A 205 11.26 -3.95 -2.75
N ASP A 206 10.46 -3.25 -3.54
CA ASP A 206 10.36 -3.48 -4.98
C ASP A 206 11.32 -2.60 -5.80
N ALA A 207 11.73 -1.42 -5.32
CA ALA A 207 12.68 -0.56 -6.04
C ALA A 207 14.11 -0.59 -5.47
N GLY A 208 14.33 -1.22 -4.31
CA GLY A 208 15.64 -1.26 -3.66
C GLY A 208 16.10 0.08 -3.06
N VAL A 209 15.20 1.06 -2.94
CA VAL A 209 15.51 2.42 -2.48
C VAL A 209 14.96 2.67 -1.08
N ASN A 210 15.85 2.85 -0.11
CA ASN A 210 15.48 3.22 1.26
C ASN A 210 15.14 4.71 1.36
N ALA A 211 13.86 5.04 1.12
CA ALA A 211 13.32 6.40 1.16
C ALA A 211 12.70 6.79 2.52
N PHE A 212 13.03 6.08 3.61
CA PHE A 212 12.44 6.34 4.91
C PHE A 212 12.86 7.67 5.57
N GLY A 213 14.00 8.25 5.18
CA GLY A 213 14.52 9.50 5.75
C GLY A 213 14.92 9.41 7.24
N ASN A 214 14.98 10.56 7.93
CA ASN A 214 15.29 10.62 9.38
C ASN A 214 14.12 10.09 10.21
N ARG A 215 14.37 9.02 10.97
CA ARG A 215 13.35 8.15 11.57
C ARG A 215 12.90 8.54 12.99
N THR A 216 13.31 9.70 13.49
CA THR A 216 13.32 9.97 14.95
C THR A 216 12.12 10.74 15.50
N GLN A 217 11.38 11.53 14.70
CA GLN A 217 10.39 12.46 15.28
C GLN A 217 8.97 12.44 14.67
N GLY A 218 8.71 11.74 13.56
CA GLY A 218 7.43 11.84 12.84
C GLY A 218 7.27 13.24 12.20
N PHE A 219 6.04 13.64 11.87
CA PHE A 219 5.77 14.95 11.24
C PHE A 219 4.77 15.77 12.05
N SER A 220 5.07 17.05 12.25
CA SER A 220 4.20 17.95 13.01
C SER A 220 3.15 18.61 12.12
N THR A 221 3.33 18.57 10.79
CA THR A 221 2.42 19.21 9.85
C THR A 221 2.10 18.34 8.63
N THR A 222 0.95 18.60 8.01
CA THR A 222 0.55 17.98 6.73
C THR A 222 1.53 18.36 5.63
N SER A 223 1.96 19.62 5.59
CA SER A 223 2.92 20.11 4.60
C SER A 223 4.26 19.35 4.68
N GLU A 224 4.79 19.12 5.89
CA GLU A 224 6.01 18.34 6.11
C GLU A 224 5.86 16.90 5.59
N TYR A 225 4.72 16.27 5.86
CA TYR A 225 4.43 14.92 5.39
C TYR A 225 4.32 14.84 3.86
N LEU A 226 3.69 15.80 3.19
CA LEU A 226 3.59 15.80 1.72
C LEU A 226 4.94 16.06 1.05
N HIS A 227 5.77 16.95 1.60
CA HIS A 227 7.15 17.10 1.14
C HIS A 227 7.92 15.79 1.29
N TYR A 228 7.73 15.11 2.43
CA TYR A 228 8.35 13.81 2.66
C TYR A 228 7.95 12.79 1.60
N THR A 229 6.66 12.58 1.34
CA THR A 229 6.19 11.58 0.36
C THR A 229 6.63 11.88 -1.07
N ILE A 230 6.62 13.15 -1.50
CA ILE A 230 7.06 13.51 -2.87
C ILE A 230 8.59 13.35 -3.00
N ARG A 231 9.34 13.67 -1.95
CA ARG A 231 10.80 13.47 -1.93
C ARG A 231 11.19 12.00 -1.99
N GLN A 232 10.32 11.08 -1.55
CA GLN A 232 10.55 9.65 -1.75
C GLN A 232 10.59 9.29 -3.24
N ASP A 233 9.67 9.82 -4.05
CA ASP A 233 9.66 9.58 -5.50
C ASP A 233 10.86 10.24 -6.19
N LEU A 234 11.21 11.46 -5.77
CA LEU A 234 12.43 12.12 -6.26
C LEU A 234 13.69 11.32 -5.90
N GLN A 235 13.74 10.75 -4.70
CA GLN A 235 14.82 9.88 -4.26
C GLN A 235 14.83 8.56 -5.05
N GLN A 236 13.66 7.98 -5.36
CA GLN A 236 13.57 6.83 -6.25
C GLN A 236 14.17 7.14 -7.62
N ILE A 237 13.77 8.26 -8.25
CA ILE A 237 14.36 8.70 -9.52
C ILE A 237 15.86 8.85 -9.40
N ARG A 238 16.37 9.39 -8.29
CA ARG A 238 17.80 9.62 -8.09
C ARG A 238 18.58 8.32 -7.88
N ASP A 239 18.12 7.44 -7.01
CA ASP A 239 18.91 6.35 -6.45
C ASP A 239 18.66 5.00 -7.15
N GLN A 240 17.47 4.79 -7.75
CA GLN A 240 17.17 3.56 -8.48
C GLN A 240 17.78 3.61 -9.88
N THR A 241 18.60 2.60 -10.22
CA THR A 241 19.35 2.56 -11.49
C THR A 241 18.49 2.36 -12.73
N ASN A 242 17.31 1.76 -12.58
CA ASN A 242 16.31 1.59 -13.65
C ASN A 242 15.09 2.50 -13.50
N SER A 243 15.21 3.61 -12.76
CA SER A 243 14.12 4.58 -12.60
C SER A 243 13.67 5.21 -13.92
N ILE A 244 14.60 5.39 -14.86
CA ILE A 244 14.34 6.02 -16.17
C ILE A 244 14.76 5.04 -17.27
N ILE A 245 13.76 4.51 -17.98
CA ILE A 245 13.94 3.64 -19.14
C ILE A 245 13.93 4.49 -20.41
N GLU A 246 12.88 5.30 -20.58
CA GLU A 246 12.79 6.29 -21.63
C GLU A 246 13.09 7.70 -21.11
N GLN A 247 14.03 8.39 -21.76
CA GLN A 247 14.50 9.70 -21.34
C GLN A 247 13.36 10.73 -21.24
N GLN A 248 12.47 10.78 -22.24
CA GLN A 248 11.36 11.75 -22.27
C GLN A 248 10.37 11.51 -21.11
N GLU A 249 10.08 10.26 -20.78
CA GLU A 249 9.23 9.92 -19.64
C GLU A 249 9.93 10.29 -18.32
N GLY A 250 11.23 10.01 -18.21
CA GLY A 250 12.04 10.38 -17.04
C GLY A 250 12.09 11.88 -16.78
N GLU A 251 12.34 12.68 -17.83
CA GLU A 251 12.28 14.15 -17.80
C GLU A 251 10.91 14.64 -17.32
N SER A 252 9.85 14.06 -17.90
CA SER A 252 8.46 14.39 -17.55
C SER A 252 8.14 14.06 -16.10
N ASN A 253 8.51 12.88 -15.61
CA ASN A 253 8.26 12.43 -14.25
C ASN A 253 9.04 13.28 -13.23
N PHE A 254 10.33 13.53 -13.47
CA PHE A 254 11.17 14.33 -12.58
C PHE A 254 10.66 15.77 -12.44
N ALA A 255 10.43 16.45 -13.57
CA ALA A 255 9.94 17.82 -13.56
C ALA A 255 8.55 17.90 -12.92
N SER A 256 7.69 16.91 -13.20
CA SER A 256 6.37 16.81 -12.58
C SER A 256 6.44 16.74 -11.07
N LEU A 257 7.29 15.89 -10.49
CA LEU A 257 7.45 15.79 -9.04
C LEU A 257 7.92 17.09 -8.41
N LYS A 258 8.87 17.80 -9.04
CA LYS A 258 9.32 19.13 -8.57
C LYS A 258 8.19 20.17 -8.63
N ILE A 259 7.34 20.14 -9.66
CA ILE A 259 6.14 20.99 -9.74
C ILE A 259 5.18 20.64 -8.60
N LEU A 260 4.86 19.36 -8.40
CA LEU A 260 3.97 18.92 -7.32
C LEU A 260 4.48 19.34 -5.93
N GLU A 261 5.79 19.22 -5.69
CA GLU A 261 6.41 19.68 -4.45
C GLU A 261 6.21 21.19 -4.25
N SER A 262 6.35 21.99 -5.32
CA SER A 262 6.16 23.45 -5.25
C SER A 262 4.71 23.87 -4.98
N MET A 263 3.74 23.00 -5.25
CA MET A 263 2.30 23.28 -5.08
C MET A 263 1.79 23.04 -3.67
N ILE A 264 2.55 22.34 -2.81
CA ILE A 264 2.12 21.97 -1.45
C ILE A 264 1.52 23.16 -0.67
N PRO A 265 2.12 24.37 -0.65
CA PRO A 265 1.57 25.50 0.11
C PRO A 265 0.16 25.94 -0.32
N GLU A 266 -0.22 25.69 -1.59
CA GLU A 266 -1.54 26.00 -2.14
C GLU A 266 -2.53 24.83 -2.00
N MET A 267 -2.01 23.61 -1.86
CA MET A 267 -2.78 22.36 -1.84
C MET A 267 -3.01 21.81 -0.42
N VAL A 268 -2.63 22.54 0.61
CA VAL A 268 -2.86 22.19 2.01
C VAL A 268 -3.91 23.12 2.62
N ASN A 269 -4.96 22.55 3.20
CA ASN A 269 -5.92 23.24 4.03
C ASN A 269 -5.22 23.71 5.31
N LYS A 270 -5.14 25.02 5.49
CA LYS A 270 -4.43 25.65 6.61
C LYS A 270 -5.03 25.31 7.97
N ASP A 271 -6.33 25.06 8.02
CA ASP A 271 -7.02 24.70 9.26
C ASP A 271 -6.65 23.29 9.74
N TYR A 272 -6.12 22.45 8.84
CA TYR A 272 -5.72 21.06 9.09
C TYR A 272 -4.22 20.81 8.93
N ASP A 273 -3.42 21.85 8.70
CA ASP A 273 -1.98 21.65 8.51
C ASP A 273 -1.32 21.14 9.79
N GLN A 274 -1.72 21.63 10.96
CA GLN A 274 -1.18 21.25 12.27
C GLN A 274 -2.01 20.14 12.97
N GLY A 275 -2.92 19.49 12.25
CA GLY A 275 -3.84 18.47 12.76
C GLY A 275 -5.25 19.01 13.07
N PRO A 276 -6.11 18.21 13.73
CA PRO A 276 -5.82 16.87 14.24
C PRO A 276 -5.50 15.87 13.12
N PHE A 277 -4.65 14.89 13.41
CA PHE A 277 -4.29 13.83 12.47
C PHE A 277 -5.17 12.60 12.67
N LYS A 278 -5.31 11.76 11.64
CA LYS A 278 -6.31 10.69 11.59
C LYS A 278 -5.66 9.35 11.31
N LEU A 279 -6.41 8.27 11.58
CA LEU A 279 -6.03 6.91 11.23
C LEU A 279 -6.12 6.71 9.70
N ILE A 280 -5.00 6.45 9.05
CA ILE A 280 -4.92 6.11 7.62
C ILE A 280 -4.64 4.62 7.47
N CYS A 281 -5.29 4.00 6.48
CA CYS A 281 -5.12 2.60 6.13
C CYS A 281 -5.03 2.52 4.60
N ASP A 282 -3.83 2.33 4.05
CA ASP A 282 -3.62 2.34 2.60
C ASP A 282 -4.38 1.19 1.89
N HIS A 283 -4.73 0.12 2.63
CA HIS A 283 -5.45 -1.07 2.14
C HIS A 283 -6.97 -1.07 2.38
N LEU A 284 -7.57 0.04 2.82
CA LEU A 284 -9.02 0.10 3.03
C LEU A 284 -9.77 0.24 1.70
N CYS A 285 -10.13 -0.89 1.08
CA CYS A 285 -10.82 -0.93 -0.21
C CYS A 285 -12.08 -1.84 -0.20
N PRO A 286 -13.00 -1.71 -1.19
CA PRO A 286 -14.22 -2.51 -1.28
C PRO A 286 -13.97 -4.03 -1.30
N LEU A 287 -12.85 -4.47 -1.87
CA LEU A 287 -12.48 -5.89 -1.92
C LEU A 287 -12.27 -6.48 -0.51
N ASN A 288 -12.00 -5.62 0.47
CA ASN A 288 -11.79 -5.98 1.87
C ASN A 288 -13.05 -5.80 2.75
N VAL A 289 -14.21 -5.57 2.11
CA VAL A 289 -15.51 -5.44 2.77
C VAL A 289 -16.33 -6.71 2.55
N ILE A 290 -16.87 -7.28 3.63
CA ILE A 290 -17.72 -8.48 3.63
C ILE A 290 -19.14 -8.09 4.01
N VAL A 291 -20.09 -8.48 3.17
CA VAL A 291 -21.54 -8.38 3.43
C VAL A 291 -22.13 -9.73 3.82
N ARG A 292 -23.27 -9.70 4.50
CA ARG A 292 -23.89 -10.92 5.04
C ARG A 292 -24.22 -11.95 3.96
N SER A 293 -24.71 -11.52 2.80
CA SER A 293 -25.03 -12.42 1.66
C SER A 293 -25.16 -11.63 0.35
N GLN A 294 -25.49 -12.32 -0.75
CA GLN A 294 -25.75 -11.70 -2.06
C GLN A 294 -26.94 -10.71 -2.02
N ASP A 295 -27.94 -10.99 -1.18
CA ASP A 295 -29.19 -10.22 -1.09
C ASP A 295 -29.23 -9.28 0.13
N ASP A 296 -28.52 -9.61 1.22
CA ASP A 296 -28.37 -8.76 2.40
C ASP A 296 -27.00 -8.07 2.41
N LEU A 297 -27.02 -6.80 1.98
CA LEU A 297 -25.85 -5.93 1.88
C LEU A 297 -25.41 -5.33 3.23
N THR A 298 -25.89 -5.84 4.37
CA THR A 298 -25.38 -5.45 5.69
C THR A 298 -23.89 -5.82 5.78
N ILE A 299 -23.03 -4.83 6.02
CA ILE A 299 -21.60 -5.03 6.21
C ILE A 299 -21.39 -5.74 7.55
N VAL A 300 -20.75 -6.90 7.49
CA VAL A 300 -20.43 -7.76 8.64
C VAL A 300 -18.94 -7.93 8.87
N GLY A 301 -18.09 -7.42 7.96
CA GLY A 301 -16.64 -7.44 8.14
C GLY A 301 -15.88 -6.42 7.32
N MET A 302 -14.90 -5.81 7.97
CA MET A 302 -13.79 -5.07 7.37
C MET A 302 -12.51 -5.84 7.70
N VAL A 303 -11.92 -6.44 6.67
CA VAL A 303 -10.74 -7.29 6.80
C VAL A 303 -9.52 -6.60 6.20
N ASP A 304 -8.35 -7.24 6.33
CA ASP A 304 -7.10 -6.82 5.68
C ASP A 304 -6.75 -5.33 5.91
N LEU A 305 -6.88 -4.88 7.16
CA LEU A 305 -6.51 -3.52 7.59
C LEU A 305 -4.98 -3.40 7.70
N GLU A 306 -4.33 -3.34 6.55
CA GLU A 306 -2.87 -3.29 6.43
C GLU A 306 -2.34 -1.86 6.22
N TRP A 307 -1.04 -1.69 6.44
CA TRP A 307 -0.33 -0.42 6.17
C TRP A 307 -1.01 0.76 6.90
N VAL A 308 -1.28 0.54 8.18
CA VAL A 308 -2.01 1.49 9.02
C VAL A 308 -1.02 2.41 9.74
N TYR A 309 -1.28 3.72 9.67
CA TYR A 309 -0.48 4.75 10.32
C TYR A 309 -1.34 5.96 10.67
N VAL A 310 -0.73 6.94 11.34
CA VAL A 310 -1.34 8.25 11.59
C VAL A 310 -0.93 9.20 10.46
N GLY A 311 -1.91 9.79 9.77
CA GLY A 311 -1.68 10.69 8.64
C GLY A 311 -2.56 11.94 8.63
N PRO A 312 -2.40 12.82 7.63
CA PRO A 312 -3.19 14.04 7.50
C PRO A 312 -4.71 13.78 7.48
N ALA A 313 -5.50 14.59 8.17
CA ALA A 313 -6.96 14.54 8.06
C ALA A 313 -7.44 14.77 6.63
N GLN A 314 -6.73 15.60 5.89
CA GLN A 314 -7.01 15.95 4.50
C GLN A 314 -6.73 14.80 3.54
N LEU A 315 -5.81 13.90 3.90
CA LEU A 315 -5.58 12.66 3.17
C LEU A 315 -6.75 11.70 3.42
N PHE A 316 -7.19 11.52 4.67
CA PHE A 316 -8.38 10.73 5.01
C PHE A 316 -9.64 11.27 4.30
N ALA A 317 -9.77 12.59 4.24
CA ALA A 317 -10.88 13.31 3.65
C ALA A 317 -10.66 13.66 2.18
N SER A 318 -9.61 13.18 1.55
CA SER A 318 -9.56 13.20 0.08
C SER A 318 -10.49 12.12 -0.40
N ALA A 319 -11.37 12.45 -1.35
CA ALA A 319 -12.39 11.57 -1.89
C ALA A 319 -11.86 10.11 -1.91
N PRO A 320 -12.27 9.27 -0.94
CA PRO A 320 -11.48 8.08 -0.64
C PRO A 320 -11.50 7.13 -1.83
N TRP A 321 -10.54 6.22 -1.88
CA TRP A 321 -10.34 5.31 -3.01
C TRP A 321 -11.08 3.98 -2.96
N TRP A 322 -12.14 3.90 -2.18
CA TRP A 322 -13.25 2.96 -2.42
C TRP A 322 -14.02 3.17 -3.74
N ARG A 323 -13.30 3.64 -4.78
CA ARG A 323 -13.64 3.54 -6.18
C ARG A 323 -13.91 2.06 -6.46
N ILE A 324 -15.18 1.68 -6.43
CA ILE A 324 -15.79 0.72 -7.33
C ILE A 324 -14.77 -0.23 -7.99
N PHE A 325 -14.49 -1.36 -7.34
CA PHE A 325 -13.95 -2.64 -7.86
C PHE A 325 -12.71 -2.68 -8.80
N ASP A 326 -12.30 -1.60 -9.43
CA ASP A 326 -11.15 -1.51 -10.33
C ASP A 326 -9.89 -1.14 -9.54
N HIS A 327 -9.43 -2.09 -8.72
CA HIS A 327 -8.11 -2.05 -8.12
C HIS A 327 -7.16 -2.89 -8.98
N SER A 328 -6.87 -2.41 -10.19
CA SER A 328 -5.51 -2.60 -10.68
C SER A 328 -4.60 -1.85 -9.71
N SER A 329 -3.78 -2.57 -8.94
CA SER A 329 -2.78 -2.03 -8.00
C SER A 329 -1.73 -1.12 -8.64
N TYR A 330 -1.91 -0.76 -9.92
CA TYR A 330 -1.02 0.03 -10.75
C TYR A 330 -1.79 1.15 -11.49
N GLY A 331 -2.98 1.53 -11.00
CA GLY A 331 -3.88 2.46 -11.67
C GLY A 331 -4.56 1.80 -12.88
N PRO A 332 -5.49 2.49 -13.57
CA PRO A 332 -6.04 1.96 -14.80
C PRO A 332 -4.87 1.74 -15.77
N SER A 333 -4.62 0.48 -16.14
CA SER A 333 -3.84 0.15 -17.32
C SER A 333 -4.35 1.03 -18.46
N GLU A 334 -3.44 1.57 -19.30
CA GLU A 334 -3.86 2.29 -20.49
C GLU A 334 -5.01 1.52 -21.16
N PRO A 335 -6.11 2.20 -21.53
CA PRO A 335 -7.28 1.52 -22.03
C PRO A 335 -6.92 0.79 -23.32
N VAL A 336 -6.91 -0.53 -23.25
CA VAL A 336 -7.02 -1.38 -24.42
C VAL A 336 -8.39 -1.05 -25.02
N ASN A 337 -8.41 -0.22 -26.08
CA ASN A 337 -9.57 0.16 -26.90
C ASN A 337 -10.37 1.44 -26.53
N GLY A 338 -9.79 2.45 -25.90
CA GLY A 338 -10.39 3.79 -25.94
C GLY A 338 -11.60 4.06 -25.02
N GLU A 339 -11.71 3.35 -23.89
CA GLU A 339 -12.71 3.60 -22.83
C GLU A 339 -12.26 4.50 -21.62
N PRO A 340 -11.31 5.46 -21.70
CA PRO A 340 -10.95 6.27 -20.52
C PRO A 340 -12.08 7.22 -20.06
N LEU A 341 -13.04 7.54 -20.93
CA LEU A 341 -14.15 8.45 -20.61
C LEU A 341 -15.23 7.76 -19.77
N GLU A 342 -15.49 6.46 -19.98
CA GLU A 342 -16.55 5.73 -19.28
C GLU A 342 -16.18 5.40 -17.84
N ILE A 343 -14.94 4.94 -17.60
CA ILE A 343 -14.40 4.70 -16.24
C ILE A 343 -14.39 6.01 -15.43
N SER A 344 -13.97 7.11 -16.06
CA SER A 344 -13.96 8.44 -15.43
C SER A 344 -15.37 8.91 -15.08
N ASN A 345 -16.35 8.74 -15.97
CA ASN A 345 -17.75 9.12 -15.71
C ASN A 345 -18.38 8.26 -14.61
N HIS A 346 -18.10 6.96 -14.62
CA HIS A 346 -18.57 6.04 -13.59
C HIS A 346 -18.00 6.39 -12.22
N TYR A 347 -16.70 6.70 -12.15
CA TYR A 347 -16.02 7.18 -10.95
C TYR A 347 -16.68 8.46 -10.40
N LEU A 348 -16.81 9.49 -11.24
CA LEU A 348 -17.36 10.78 -10.82
C LEU A 348 -18.81 10.64 -10.33
N ARG A 349 -19.65 9.85 -11.00
CA ARG A 349 -21.04 9.59 -10.58
C ARG A 349 -21.12 9.00 -9.17
N HIS A 350 -20.28 8.01 -8.88
CA HIS A 350 -20.27 7.35 -7.58
C HIS A 350 -19.65 8.22 -6.48
N ALA A 351 -18.63 9.01 -6.82
CA ALA A 351 -18.09 10.02 -5.91
C ALA A 351 -19.18 11.02 -5.49
N GLU A 352 -20.00 11.52 -6.44
CA GLU A 352 -21.15 12.39 -6.14
C GLU A 352 -22.18 11.71 -5.24
N MET A 353 -22.53 10.45 -5.55
CA MET A 353 -23.45 9.67 -4.72
C MET A 353 -22.94 9.54 -3.29
N PHE A 354 -21.66 9.20 -3.12
CA PHE A 354 -21.08 9.08 -1.79
C PHE A 354 -21.06 10.42 -1.04
N LYS A 355 -20.62 11.52 -1.68
CA LYS A 355 -20.61 12.85 -1.05
C LYS A 355 -21.99 13.22 -0.50
N ARG A 356 -23.04 12.99 -1.29
CA ARG A 356 -24.44 13.18 -0.87
C ARG A 356 -24.77 12.32 0.35
N VAL A 357 -24.51 11.02 0.27
CA VAL A 357 -24.81 10.07 1.36
C VAL A 357 -24.05 10.42 2.64
N LEU A 358 -22.80 10.82 2.53
CA LEU A 358 -21.99 11.25 3.67
C LEU A 358 -22.57 12.51 4.31
N ASP A 359 -22.91 13.54 3.52
CA ASP A 359 -23.52 14.77 4.03
C ASP A 359 -24.85 14.48 4.76
N GLU A 360 -25.66 13.56 4.22
CA GLU A 360 -26.89 13.09 4.85
C GLU A 360 -26.63 12.36 6.18
N GLU A 361 -25.66 11.45 6.25
CA GLU A 361 -25.34 10.71 7.48
C GLU A 361 -24.67 11.60 8.54
N GLU A 362 -23.79 12.51 8.12
CA GLU A 362 -23.15 13.49 9.01
C GLU A 362 -24.19 14.46 9.56
N GLY A 363 -25.17 14.88 8.75
CA GLY A 363 -26.28 15.74 9.17
C GLY A 363 -27.24 15.10 10.18
N LYS A 364 -27.21 13.77 10.36
CA LYS A 364 -27.99 13.06 11.40
C LYS A 364 -27.31 13.07 12.76
N LEU A 365 -26.04 13.44 12.84
CA LEU A 365 -25.31 13.53 14.10
C LEU A 365 -25.85 14.70 14.92
N SER A 366 -26.05 14.48 16.23
CA SER A 366 -26.77 15.41 17.11
C SER A 366 -26.03 16.72 17.41
N GLU A 367 -24.78 16.87 16.98
CA GLU A 367 -23.95 18.05 17.23
C GLU A 367 -23.83 18.93 15.96
N PRO A 368 -24.48 20.12 15.92
CA PRO A 368 -24.55 20.98 14.73
C PRO A 368 -23.23 21.61 14.25
N HIS A 369 -22.11 21.36 14.94
CA HIS A 369 -20.81 22.00 14.66
C HIS A 369 -19.83 21.11 13.88
N GLU A 370 -20.16 19.85 13.59
CA GLU A 370 -19.23 18.86 13.02
C GLU A 370 -19.64 18.38 11.61
N LYS A 371 -20.00 19.29 10.67
CA LYS A 371 -19.91 18.95 9.23
C LYS A 371 -18.46 19.00 8.77
N GLU A 372 -17.59 18.26 9.45
CA GLU A 372 -16.15 18.41 9.33
C GLU A 372 -15.62 17.62 8.14
N LEU A 373 -16.03 16.35 8.02
CA LEU A 373 -15.55 15.45 7.00
C LEU A 373 -16.14 15.77 5.63
N SER A 374 -17.45 16.05 5.54
CA SER A 374 -18.08 16.43 4.26
C SER A 374 -17.50 17.72 3.68
N LYS A 375 -17.26 18.73 4.52
CA LYS A 375 -16.62 19.99 4.09
C LYS A 375 -15.19 19.77 3.65
N LEU A 376 -14.42 18.94 4.36
CA LEU A 376 -13.05 18.68 4.00
C LEU A 376 -12.93 17.88 2.68
N ILE A 377 -13.87 16.96 2.43
CA ILE A 377 -14.00 16.29 1.13
C ILE A 377 -14.33 17.28 0.02
N ALA A 378 -15.35 18.12 0.21
CA ALA A 378 -15.71 19.15 -0.78
C ALA A 378 -14.52 20.08 -1.07
N TRP A 379 -13.82 20.53 -0.03
CA TRP A 379 -12.61 21.33 -0.19
C TRP A 379 -11.52 20.58 -0.97
N SER A 380 -11.29 19.29 -0.71
CA SER A 380 -10.23 18.52 -1.38
C SER A 380 -10.45 18.40 -2.89
N GLU A 381 -11.71 18.35 -3.32
CA GLU A 381 -12.12 18.32 -4.72
C GLU A 381 -12.07 19.71 -5.36
N GLU A 382 -12.67 20.71 -4.69
CA GLU A 382 -12.71 22.11 -5.14
C GLU A 382 -11.30 22.70 -5.29
N SER A 383 -10.38 22.38 -4.38
CA SER A 383 -8.96 22.76 -4.46
C SER A 383 -8.17 21.89 -5.44
N GLY A 384 -8.58 20.62 -5.61
CA GLY A 384 -7.85 19.62 -6.40
C GLY A 384 -6.77 18.91 -5.58
N ALA A 385 -6.66 19.21 -4.29
CA ALA A 385 -5.74 18.56 -3.37
C ALA A 385 -5.92 17.04 -3.32
N MET A 386 -7.14 16.53 -3.52
CA MET A 386 -7.39 15.08 -3.55
C MET A 386 -6.52 14.34 -4.59
N TRP A 387 -6.21 14.99 -5.72
CA TRP A 387 -5.34 14.41 -6.74
C TRP A 387 -3.88 14.39 -6.32
N LEU A 388 -3.42 15.42 -5.60
CA LEU A 388 -2.07 15.45 -5.04
C LEU A 388 -1.91 14.40 -3.95
N HIS A 389 -2.88 14.28 -3.05
CA HIS A 389 -2.90 13.29 -1.98
C HIS A 389 -2.84 11.86 -2.52
N GLU A 390 -3.48 11.63 -3.67
CA GLU A 390 -3.36 10.34 -4.34
C GLU A 390 -1.95 10.06 -4.86
N LEU A 391 -1.38 11.02 -5.60
CA LEU A 391 -0.02 10.89 -6.13
C LEU A 391 1.00 10.73 -4.99
N ALA A 392 0.75 11.39 -3.86
CA ALA A 392 1.56 11.28 -2.66
C ALA A 392 1.48 9.89 -2.01
N SER A 393 0.35 9.19 -2.14
CA SER A 393 0.10 7.90 -1.46
C SER A 393 0.56 6.67 -2.24
N ASN A 394 0.73 6.79 -3.57
CA ASN A 394 1.17 5.68 -4.41
C ASN A 394 2.68 5.68 -4.66
N PRO A 395 3.33 4.51 -4.70
CA PRO A 395 4.71 4.37 -5.18
C PRO A 395 4.78 4.44 -6.71
N PHE A 396 6.01 4.47 -7.26
CA PHE A 396 6.27 4.40 -8.71
C PHE A 396 5.50 5.47 -9.52
N PHE A 397 5.64 6.74 -9.13
CA PHE A 397 5.03 7.87 -9.82
C PHE A 397 5.16 7.81 -11.36
N ASN A 398 4.05 8.10 -12.05
CA ASN A 398 3.97 8.18 -13.50
C ASN A 398 3.01 9.33 -13.93
N CYS A 399 3.51 10.24 -14.77
CA CYS A 399 2.76 11.38 -15.32
C CYS A 399 1.65 11.01 -16.35
N SER A 400 1.46 9.73 -16.63
CA SER A 400 0.36 9.22 -17.47
C SER A 400 -0.89 8.86 -16.67
N ASN A 401 -0.81 8.77 -15.33
CA ASN A 401 -1.94 8.35 -14.52
C ASN A 401 -3.07 9.40 -14.46
N LEU A 402 -4.30 8.95 -14.21
CA LEU A 402 -5.49 9.79 -14.16
C LEU A 402 -5.38 10.94 -13.14
N PRO A 403 -4.94 10.73 -11.87
CA PRO A 403 -4.79 11.81 -10.89
C PRO A 403 -3.89 12.94 -11.40
N PHE A 404 -2.77 12.59 -12.03
CA PHE A 404 -1.86 13.56 -12.61
C PHE A 404 -2.53 14.36 -13.73
N LYS A 405 -3.21 13.69 -14.67
CA LYS A 405 -3.91 14.39 -15.77
C LYS A 405 -4.96 15.36 -15.25
N GLN A 406 -5.71 15.00 -14.21
CA GLN A 406 -6.72 15.88 -13.59
C GLN A 406 -6.07 17.10 -12.94
N LEU A 407 -4.97 16.92 -12.20
CA LEU A 407 -4.25 18.00 -11.56
C LEU A 407 -3.59 18.95 -12.59
N GLN A 408 -2.99 18.39 -13.65
CA GLN A 408 -2.40 19.15 -14.75
C GLN A 408 -3.45 19.99 -15.49
N GLN A 409 -4.64 19.41 -15.77
CA GLN A 409 -5.73 20.13 -16.41
C GLN A 409 -6.19 21.33 -15.58
N LYS A 410 -6.26 21.19 -14.26
CA LYS A 410 -6.67 22.25 -13.34
C LYS A 410 -5.72 23.45 -13.32
N LEU A 411 -4.41 23.19 -13.41
CA LEU A 411 -3.39 24.25 -13.49
C LEU A 411 -3.28 24.91 -14.87
N GLY A 412 -3.68 24.18 -15.91
CA GLY A 412 -3.55 24.60 -17.30
C GLY A 412 -2.23 24.14 -17.92
N ALA A 413 -2.34 23.52 -19.11
CA ALA A 413 -1.22 22.91 -19.82
C ALA A 413 -0.08 23.90 -20.13
N GLU A 414 -0.40 25.16 -20.41
CA GLU A 414 0.60 26.19 -20.71
C GLU A 414 1.47 26.53 -19.51
N LYS A 415 0.84 26.75 -18.34
CA LYS A 415 1.55 27.03 -17.08
C LYS A 415 2.43 25.83 -16.70
N TRP A 416 1.89 24.62 -16.84
CA TRP A 416 2.61 23.38 -16.57
C TRP A 416 3.85 23.24 -17.45
N ARG A 417 3.71 23.38 -18.77
CA ARG A 417 4.82 23.26 -19.72
C ARG A 417 5.91 24.29 -19.44
N LYS A 418 5.55 25.53 -19.14
CA LYS A 418 6.51 26.58 -18.80
C LYS A 418 7.34 26.22 -17.55
N GLN A 419 6.68 25.75 -16.48
CA GLN A 419 7.38 25.33 -15.26
C GLN A 419 8.30 24.12 -15.51
N MET A 420 7.85 23.18 -16.35
CA MET A 420 8.63 22.02 -16.75
C MET A 420 9.90 22.44 -17.50
N ASP A 421 9.80 23.33 -18.50
CA ASP A 421 10.94 23.88 -19.23
C ASP A 421 11.93 24.58 -18.29
N GLU A 422 11.43 25.34 -17.31
CA GLU A 422 12.25 26.02 -16.30
C GLU A 422 13.00 25.03 -15.41
N ILE A 423 12.34 23.96 -14.95
CA ILE A 423 12.95 22.93 -14.10
C ILE A 423 13.99 22.11 -14.87
N LEU A 424 13.67 21.66 -16.09
CA LEU A 424 14.60 20.90 -16.93
C LEU A 424 15.81 21.74 -17.39
N GLY A 425 15.66 23.06 -17.41
CA GLY A 425 16.77 23.99 -17.66
C GLY A 425 17.82 24.06 -16.54
N GLN A 426 17.49 23.63 -15.31
CA GLN A 426 18.38 23.70 -14.14
C GLN A 426 19.52 22.69 -14.23
N ASP A 427 20.68 23.05 -13.69
CA ASP A 427 21.88 22.21 -13.71
C ASP A 427 21.68 20.90 -12.92
N GLU A 428 21.00 20.94 -11.77
CA GLU A 428 20.66 19.74 -10.98
C GLU A 428 19.89 18.71 -11.81
N SER A 429 18.89 19.17 -12.59
CA SER A 429 18.06 18.32 -13.45
C SER A 429 18.90 17.66 -14.54
N LYS A 430 19.74 18.45 -15.23
CA LYS A 430 20.61 17.95 -16.30
C LYS A 430 21.61 16.93 -15.77
N GLU A 431 22.29 17.26 -14.67
CA GLU A 431 23.30 16.38 -14.07
C GLU A 431 22.71 15.04 -13.61
N LEU A 432 21.48 15.05 -13.10
CA LEU A 432 20.79 13.82 -12.70
C LEU A 432 20.38 13.00 -13.93
N LEU A 433 19.73 13.62 -14.90
CA LEU A 433 19.15 12.94 -16.07
C LEU A 433 20.22 12.42 -17.04
N GLU A 434 21.34 13.13 -17.21
CA GLU A 434 22.46 12.72 -18.08
C GLU A 434 23.12 11.40 -17.63
N LYS A 435 23.04 11.06 -16.34
CA LYS A 435 23.64 9.82 -15.78
C LYS A 435 22.74 8.60 -15.97
N LYS A 436 21.42 8.80 -16.10
CA LYS A 436 20.41 7.73 -16.08
C LYS A 436 20.58 6.68 -17.18
N PRO A 437 20.91 7.04 -18.44
CA PRO A 437 21.17 6.03 -19.47
C PRO A 437 22.34 5.09 -19.11
N GLY A 438 23.39 5.62 -18.49
CA GLY A 438 24.54 4.82 -18.05
C GLY A 438 24.20 3.91 -16.85
N GLU A 439 23.41 4.40 -15.91
CA GLU A 439 22.89 3.59 -14.80
C GLU A 439 21.99 2.44 -15.29
N LEU A 440 21.15 2.70 -16.30
CA LEU A 440 20.30 1.69 -16.92
C LEU A 440 21.12 0.61 -17.65
N GLU A 441 22.24 0.98 -18.29
CA GLU A 441 23.15 -0.01 -18.89
C GLU A 441 23.78 -0.92 -17.83
N ILE A 442 24.22 -0.34 -16.71
CA ILE A 442 24.76 -1.10 -15.57
C ILE A 442 23.69 -2.02 -15.00
N TYR A 443 22.46 -1.52 -14.83
CA TYR A 443 21.34 -2.31 -14.36
C TYR A 443 21.02 -3.48 -15.31
N THR A 444 20.97 -3.23 -16.61
CA THR A 444 20.70 -4.28 -17.62
C THR A 444 21.70 -5.43 -17.49
N LYS A 445 23.00 -5.12 -17.34
CA LYS A 445 24.05 -6.14 -17.11
C LYS A 445 23.86 -6.91 -15.80
N LYS A 446 23.44 -6.24 -14.72
CA LYS A 446 23.10 -6.91 -13.47
C LYS A 446 21.94 -7.88 -13.65
N VAL A 447 20.88 -7.46 -14.36
CA VAL A 447 19.73 -8.31 -14.67
C VAL A 447 20.14 -9.53 -15.48
N GLU A 448 20.94 -9.35 -16.54
CA GLU A 448 21.46 -10.46 -17.36
C GLU A 448 22.17 -11.52 -16.49
N LYS A 449 23.04 -11.08 -15.57
CA LYS A 449 23.74 -11.99 -14.66
C LYS A 449 22.82 -12.72 -13.68
N VAL A 450 21.79 -12.04 -13.16
CA VAL A 450 20.79 -12.69 -12.29
C VAL A 450 19.93 -13.67 -13.10
N VAL A 451 19.62 -13.36 -14.36
CA VAL A 451 18.93 -14.27 -15.28
C VAL A 451 19.77 -15.51 -15.57
N ASP A 452 21.09 -15.40 -15.71
CA ASP A 452 21.98 -16.56 -15.83
C ASP A 452 21.91 -17.46 -14.58
N TYR A 453 21.91 -16.87 -13.37
CA TYR A 453 21.69 -17.64 -12.15
C TYR A 453 20.31 -18.28 -12.10
N LYS A 454 19.28 -17.59 -12.61
CA LYS A 454 17.91 -18.11 -12.66
C LYS A 454 17.82 -19.30 -13.63
N ALA A 455 18.50 -19.25 -14.77
CA ALA A 455 18.56 -20.37 -15.71
C ALA A 455 19.19 -21.63 -15.06
N LEU A 456 20.24 -21.46 -14.24
CA LEU A 456 20.82 -22.57 -13.47
C LEU A 456 19.84 -23.13 -12.44
N LEU A 457 19.08 -22.26 -11.77
CA LEU A 457 18.01 -22.66 -10.84
C LEU A 457 16.91 -23.46 -11.57
N ASP A 458 16.43 -22.96 -12.70
CA ASP A 458 15.33 -23.55 -13.46
C ASP A 458 15.73 -24.90 -14.09
N ASN A 459 17.01 -25.08 -14.46
CA ASN A 459 17.56 -26.35 -14.95
C ASN A 459 17.86 -27.37 -13.83
N GLY A 460 17.78 -26.97 -12.56
CA GLY A 460 18.09 -27.81 -11.40
C GLY A 460 19.59 -27.93 -11.07
N ASP A 461 20.44 -27.13 -11.72
CA ASP A 461 21.89 -27.07 -11.47
C ASP A 461 22.23 -26.18 -10.25
N MET A 462 21.24 -25.47 -9.70
CA MET A 462 21.35 -24.64 -8.51
C MET A 462 20.11 -24.79 -7.63
N THR A 463 20.29 -24.88 -6.31
CA THR A 463 19.18 -24.86 -5.37
C THR A 463 18.66 -23.44 -5.11
N LYS A 464 17.42 -23.30 -4.61
CA LYS A 464 16.87 -21.98 -4.24
C LYS A 464 17.72 -21.29 -3.18
N GLU A 465 18.22 -22.03 -2.19
CA GLU A 465 19.09 -21.52 -1.13
C GLU A 465 20.41 -20.95 -1.68
N GLU A 466 21.04 -21.67 -2.61
CA GLU A 466 22.26 -21.20 -3.29
C GLU A 466 21.97 -19.98 -4.16
N PHE A 467 20.84 -19.96 -4.86
CA PHE A 467 20.41 -18.81 -5.66
C PHE A 467 20.23 -17.57 -4.79
N VAL A 468 19.47 -17.66 -3.70
CA VAL A 468 19.25 -16.55 -2.76
C VAL A 468 20.57 -16.03 -2.22
N THR A 469 21.47 -16.93 -1.80
CA THR A 469 22.79 -16.55 -1.28
C THR A 469 23.61 -15.81 -2.35
N LYS A 470 23.75 -16.40 -3.54
CA LYS A 470 24.55 -15.82 -4.63
C LYS A 470 24.02 -14.48 -5.12
N VAL A 471 22.70 -14.36 -5.31
CA VAL A 471 22.08 -13.13 -5.78
C VAL A 471 22.17 -12.05 -4.70
N SER A 472 21.91 -12.37 -3.44
CA SER A 472 22.05 -11.39 -2.34
C SER A 472 23.48 -10.86 -2.24
N ASP A 473 24.48 -11.75 -2.25
CA ASP A 473 25.89 -11.37 -2.21
C ASP A 473 26.30 -10.51 -3.42
N PHE A 474 25.78 -10.85 -4.61
CA PHE A 474 26.02 -10.11 -5.84
C PHE A 474 25.38 -8.72 -5.82
N LEU A 475 24.15 -8.58 -5.32
CA LEU A 475 23.46 -7.29 -5.24
C LEU A 475 24.11 -6.35 -4.23
N VAL A 476 24.67 -6.88 -3.13
CA VAL A 476 25.37 -6.08 -2.11
C VAL A 476 26.79 -5.70 -2.55
N ASN A 477 27.57 -6.65 -3.08
CA ASN A 477 29.01 -6.45 -3.31
C ASN A 477 29.38 -6.14 -4.77
N GLY A 478 28.43 -6.29 -5.71
CA GLY A 478 28.70 -6.23 -7.15
C GLY A 478 29.59 -7.38 -7.63
N ASP A 479 30.03 -7.30 -8.89
CA ASP A 479 31.12 -8.16 -9.36
C ASP A 479 32.45 -7.52 -8.92
N THR A 480 33.29 -8.27 -8.20
CA THR A 480 34.60 -7.76 -7.75
C THR A 480 35.54 -7.42 -8.92
N SER A 481 35.17 -7.76 -10.15
CA SER A 481 35.85 -7.45 -11.41
C SER A 481 35.37 -6.16 -12.11
N GLU A 482 34.23 -5.58 -11.73
CA GLU A 482 33.58 -4.48 -12.48
C GLU A 482 33.61 -3.11 -11.79
N SER A 483 34.29 -2.96 -10.64
CA SER A 483 34.35 -1.67 -9.90
C SER A 483 34.87 -0.50 -10.74
N SER A 484 35.59 -0.77 -11.85
CA SER A 484 36.14 0.25 -12.74
C SER A 484 35.12 1.01 -13.60
N LEU A 485 33.86 0.54 -13.73
CA LEU A 485 32.80 1.24 -14.46
C LEU A 485 32.03 2.21 -13.56
N LEU A 486 31.80 1.85 -12.29
CA LEU A 486 31.17 2.72 -11.28
C LEU A 486 32.00 3.99 -11.03
N ASP A 487 33.33 3.87 -10.99
CA ASP A 487 34.25 5.00 -10.82
C ASP A 487 34.25 6.02 -11.97
N LYS A 488 33.71 5.67 -13.15
CA LYS A 488 33.63 6.58 -14.31
C LYS A 488 32.39 7.48 -14.32
N TRP A 489 31.34 7.10 -13.58
CA TRP A 489 30.04 7.79 -13.61
C TRP A 489 29.62 8.35 -12.25
N ILE A 490 30.18 7.85 -11.14
CA ILE A 490 30.00 8.43 -9.81
C ILE A 490 30.90 9.66 -9.67
N ARG A 491 30.36 10.85 -9.92
CA ARG A 491 30.83 12.05 -9.20
C ARG A 491 30.15 12.08 -7.84
N PRO A 492 30.90 12.13 -6.72
CA PRO A 492 30.31 12.44 -5.42
C PRO A 492 29.61 13.79 -5.49
N TRP A 493 28.39 13.84 -4.97
CA TRP A 493 27.70 15.10 -4.70
C TRP A 493 28.49 15.82 -3.58
N TRP A 494 28.91 17.06 -3.82
CA TRP A 494 29.38 17.99 -2.79
C TRP A 494 28.42 19.17 -2.70
#